data_AF-A0A1J4LZX6-F1
#
_entry.id   AF-A0A1J4LZX6-F1
#
_cell.length_a   1.000
_cell.length_b   1.000
_cell.length_c   1.000
_cell.angle_alpha   90.00
_cell.angle_beta   90.00
_cell.angle_gamma   90.00
#
_symmetry.space_group_name_H-M   'P 1'
#
loop_
_entity.id
_entity.type
_entity.pdbx_description
1 polymer ?
#
loop_
_entity_poly.entity_id
_entity_poly.type
_entity_poly.pdbx_seq_one_letter_code
_entity_poly.pdbx_strand_id
1 'polypeptide(L)'
;MDYGTPAVVSVPELFGSELLTWVVVGLLLYWAGIIALRKLDLLPEFVGAQGPILTFHTKRGRDFLDWLSGPKRFWRAWANIGIGIAVVVMATMFVFLLLAAIAALTTPQPTGGVQQPRNVLVIPGVNDFLPLSATPGIVVGLLVGLVVHEGGHGLLCRVEDIDINSMGIAMLAIIPFGAFVEPDQESSKDASRGGQTRMFAAGVTNNFAVTIIAFALLFGPIAGAIAVAPGAAVGGVAPGSPAEDAGIEPNDRITAIDGEAVEDNDDLLASLDPDSDEVTVELDGERTTTVDRSLLVTAAIDGGPVDLSTGDRIVAVDGTDVGTEQAFIDAVGDDHTASLTVQPADDSEQTDTEVPIGAAVEVADGEPLDDATGQAGTVVIITAIGDERVHDYAALESQLADADPGDELSIVSYADGDRDEAAVTLGEHPQQPGSAFLGIRGAPGTSGLELNDLGVQLYPAEEYLAVLGGGGESSYGAVTDTFLGKIGLALLLPLIGVVGILPFNFAGFTGGVQNFYEVQGSLAAMGDGTVFVLANLLFWTGWINVQLGFFNCIPAFPLDGGHILRTSTEAVVSRLPIEANRGMVRVVTTSVGLTMLISFLAMLFAQGWLAS
;
A
#
# COMPACT_ATOMS: atom_id res chain seq x y z
N MET A 1 -41.05 -36.09 -33.69
CA MET A 1 -40.84 -34.66 -33.38
C MET A 1 -40.30 -34.63 -31.97
N ASP A 2 -38.97 -34.61 -31.85
CA ASP A 2 -38.33 -34.34 -30.57
C ASP A 2 -38.57 -32.88 -30.23
N TYR A 3 -39.21 -32.65 -29.09
CA TYR A 3 -39.30 -31.30 -28.54
C TYR A 3 -37.91 -30.97 -28.00
N GLY A 4 -37.20 -30.09 -28.71
CA GLY A 4 -35.92 -29.56 -28.27
C GLY A 4 -36.03 -29.02 -26.85
N THR A 5 -35.00 -29.27 -26.05
CA THR A 5 -34.79 -28.69 -24.73
C THR A 5 -35.08 -27.19 -24.76
N PRO A 6 -35.85 -26.64 -23.81
CA PRO A 6 -36.13 -25.21 -23.78
C PRO A 6 -34.80 -24.45 -23.72
N ALA A 7 -34.61 -23.56 -24.69
CA ALA A 7 -33.46 -22.66 -24.71
C ALA A 7 -33.41 -21.93 -23.37
N VAL A 8 -32.38 -22.20 -22.57
CA VAL A 8 -32.04 -21.37 -21.42
C VAL A 8 -31.71 -20.01 -22.00
N VAL A 9 -32.57 -19.03 -21.78
CA VAL A 9 -32.36 -17.65 -22.21
C VAL A 9 -31.11 -17.18 -21.47
N SER A 10 -29.98 -17.06 -22.18
CA SER A 10 -28.79 -16.44 -21.63
C SER A 10 -29.11 -14.99 -21.28
N VAL A 11 -28.75 -14.57 -20.07
CA VAL A 11 -28.97 -13.20 -19.63
C VAL A 11 -27.98 -12.30 -20.39
N PRO A 12 -28.37 -11.13 -20.91
CA PRO A 12 -27.45 -10.25 -21.61
C PRO A 12 -26.32 -9.77 -20.68
N GLU A 13 -25.09 -9.69 -21.18
CA GLU A 13 -23.99 -9.00 -20.51
C GLU A 13 -24.25 -7.49 -20.51
N LEU A 14 -25.07 -7.01 -19.58
CA LEU A 14 -25.45 -5.59 -19.50
C LEU A 14 -24.29 -4.69 -19.04
N PHE A 15 -23.32 -5.27 -18.34
CA PHE A 15 -22.18 -4.55 -17.75
C PHE A 15 -20.84 -5.23 -18.08
N GLY A 16 -20.76 -5.94 -19.21
CA GLY A 16 -19.54 -6.67 -19.60
C GLY A 16 -19.16 -7.84 -18.69
N SER A 17 -20.08 -8.28 -17.82
CA SER A 17 -19.91 -9.42 -16.92
C SER A 17 -21.26 -10.05 -16.59
N GLU A 18 -21.39 -11.37 -16.82
CA GLU A 18 -22.57 -12.13 -16.41
C GLU A 18 -22.74 -12.09 -14.88
N LEU A 19 -21.65 -12.22 -14.11
CA LEU A 19 -21.66 -12.17 -12.65
C LEU A 19 -22.25 -10.84 -12.16
N LEU A 20 -21.72 -9.71 -12.66
CA LEU A 20 -22.17 -8.39 -12.23
C LEU A 20 -23.65 -8.17 -12.60
N THR A 21 -24.05 -8.65 -13.78
CA THR A 21 -25.46 -8.61 -14.20
C THR A 21 -26.35 -9.36 -13.22
N TRP A 22 -25.97 -10.57 -12.79
CA TRP A 22 -26.71 -11.34 -11.79
C TRP A 22 -26.70 -10.70 -10.40
N VAL A 23 -25.60 -10.07 -9.98
CA VAL A 23 -25.55 -9.31 -8.72
C VAL A 23 -26.55 -8.15 -8.75
N VAL A 24 -26.59 -7.38 -9.84
CA VAL A 24 -27.53 -6.27 -10.00
C VAL A 24 -28.97 -6.77 -10.04
N VAL A 25 -29.26 -7.82 -10.81
CA VAL A 25 -30.60 -8.44 -10.84
C VAL A 25 -31.01 -8.94 -9.46
N GLY A 26 -30.10 -9.60 -8.74
CA GLY A 26 -30.32 -10.06 -7.38
C GLY A 26 -30.64 -8.92 -6.41
N LEU A 27 -29.88 -7.82 -6.47
CA LEU A 27 -30.14 -6.61 -5.68
C LEU A 27 -31.49 -5.98 -6.03
N LEU A 28 -31.84 -5.89 -7.30
CA LEU A 28 -33.13 -5.35 -7.74
C LEU A 28 -34.31 -6.22 -7.25
N LEU A 29 -34.19 -7.55 -7.35
CA LEU A 29 -35.19 -8.48 -6.84
C LEU A 29 -35.32 -8.41 -5.33
N TYR A 30 -34.19 -8.35 -4.62
CA TYR A 30 -34.15 -8.14 -3.18
C TYR A 30 -34.89 -6.86 -2.78
N TRP A 31 -34.59 -5.73 -3.46
CA TRP A 31 -35.24 -4.45 -3.19
C TRP A 31 -36.71 -4.43 -3.56
N ALA A 32 -37.10 -5.06 -4.67
CA ALA A 32 -38.50 -5.25 -5.02
C ALA A 32 -39.25 -6.03 -3.93
N GLY A 33 -38.61 -7.07 -3.36
CA GLY A 33 -39.11 -7.83 -2.21
C GLY A 33 -39.30 -6.97 -0.96
N ILE A 34 -38.30 -6.16 -0.58
CA ILE A 34 -38.39 -5.25 0.56
C ILE A 34 -39.51 -4.21 0.37
N ILE A 35 -39.62 -3.63 -0.82
CA ILE A 35 -40.68 -2.67 -1.16
C ILE A 35 -42.06 -3.33 -1.07
N ALA A 36 -42.19 -4.57 -1.56
CA ALA A 36 -43.43 -5.34 -1.45
C ALA A 36 -43.78 -5.62 0.01
N LEU A 37 -42.84 -6.09 0.83
CA LEU A 37 -43.03 -6.33 2.26
C LEU A 37 -43.45 -5.07 3.02
N ARG A 38 -42.83 -3.92 2.70
CA ARG A 38 -43.21 -2.62 3.26
C ARG A 38 -44.63 -2.22 2.87
N LYS A 39 -44.99 -2.40 1.59
CA LYS A 39 -46.34 -2.07 1.09
C LYS A 39 -47.42 -2.97 1.69
N LEU A 40 -47.06 -4.20 2.03
CA LEU A 40 -47.93 -5.18 2.68
C LEU A 40 -47.98 -5.03 4.22
N ASP A 41 -47.26 -4.05 4.79
CA ASP A 41 -47.16 -3.83 6.24
C ASP A 41 -46.66 -5.07 7.01
N LEU A 42 -45.79 -5.86 6.35
CA LEU A 42 -45.18 -7.07 6.89
C LEU A 42 -43.78 -6.82 7.48
N LEU A 43 -43.24 -5.60 7.32
CA LEU A 43 -41.96 -5.23 7.94
C LEU A 43 -42.16 -4.96 9.43
N PRO A 44 -41.32 -5.54 10.31
CA PRO A 44 -41.37 -5.23 11.74
C PRO A 44 -41.12 -3.75 12.03
N GLU A 45 -41.72 -3.21 13.11
CA GLU A 45 -41.56 -1.79 13.50
C GLU A 45 -40.11 -1.36 13.76
N PHE A 46 -39.21 -2.31 14.04
CA PHE A 46 -37.79 -2.04 14.22
C PHE A 46 -37.00 -1.96 12.90
N VAL A 47 -37.62 -2.23 11.75
CA VAL A 47 -36.99 -2.20 10.43
C VAL A 47 -37.50 -1.01 9.63
N GLY A 48 -36.63 -0.01 9.44
CA GLY A 48 -36.85 1.09 8.51
C GLY A 48 -36.30 0.77 7.12
N ALA A 49 -36.88 1.37 6.08
CA ALA A 49 -36.37 1.31 4.72
C ALA A 49 -36.45 2.68 4.05
N GLN A 50 -35.32 3.20 3.56
CA GLN A 50 -35.24 4.45 2.79
C GLN A 50 -34.35 4.23 1.56
N GLY A 51 -34.95 4.23 0.37
CA GLY A 51 -34.22 3.91 -0.86
C GLY A 51 -33.56 2.51 -0.75
N PRO A 52 -32.28 2.37 -1.14
CA PRO A 52 -31.54 1.11 -1.02
C PRO A 52 -30.91 0.90 0.37
N ILE A 53 -31.47 1.50 1.43
CA ILE A 53 -30.93 1.40 2.79
C ILE A 53 -31.98 0.79 3.72
N LEU A 54 -31.58 -0.25 4.46
CA LEU A 54 -32.34 -0.81 5.58
C LEU A 54 -31.75 -0.32 6.90
N THR A 55 -32.59 0.15 7.81
CA THR A 55 -32.17 0.55 9.16
C THR A 55 -32.80 -0.35 10.20
N PHE A 56 -31.99 -0.87 11.11
CA PHE A 56 -32.44 -1.71 12.21
C PHE A 56 -32.35 -0.92 13.51
N HIS A 57 -33.49 -0.53 14.05
CA HIS A 57 -33.61 0.31 15.24
C HIS A 57 -33.72 -0.56 16.50
N THR A 58 -33.02 -0.20 17.56
CA THR A 58 -33.11 -0.86 18.86
C THR A 58 -33.03 0.15 19.99
N LYS A 59 -33.72 -0.15 21.09
CA LYS A 59 -33.59 0.59 22.36
C LYS A 59 -32.88 -0.23 23.44
N ARG A 60 -32.55 -1.50 23.15
CA ARG A 60 -31.96 -2.44 24.12
C ARG A 60 -30.55 -2.09 24.56
N GLY A 61 -29.80 -1.34 23.72
CA GLY A 61 -28.45 -0.88 24.07
C GLY A 61 -28.40 0.21 25.13
N ARG A 62 -29.54 0.86 25.45
CA ARG A 62 -29.60 1.97 26.40
C ARG A 62 -29.20 1.56 27.81
N ASP A 63 -29.74 0.45 28.32
CA ASP A 63 -29.44 -0.02 29.68
C ASP A 63 -27.96 -0.37 29.85
N PHE A 64 -27.35 -0.94 28.80
CA PHE A 64 -25.92 -1.21 28.76
C PHE A 64 -25.10 0.09 28.79
N LEU A 65 -25.48 1.09 28.00
CA LEU A 65 -24.83 2.40 28.01
C LEU A 65 -25.02 3.13 29.35
N ASP A 66 -26.19 3.00 29.99
CA ASP A 66 -26.46 3.55 31.32
C ASP A 66 -25.49 2.98 32.36
N TRP A 67 -25.35 1.65 32.38
CA TRP A 67 -24.36 0.99 33.23
C TRP A 67 -22.93 1.42 32.92
N LEU A 68 -22.55 1.41 31.63
CA LEU A 68 -21.21 1.76 31.19
C LEU A 68 -20.86 3.23 31.46
N SER A 69 -21.85 4.13 31.44
CA SER A 69 -21.67 5.56 31.71
C SER A 69 -21.42 5.89 33.19
N GLY A 70 -21.61 4.93 34.10
CA GLY A 70 -21.46 5.09 35.55
C GLY A 70 -20.23 5.89 36.01
N PRO A 71 -19.00 5.58 35.55
CA PRO A 71 -17.82 6.38 35.84
C PRO A 71 -17.75 7.67 35.01
N LYS A 72 -18.75 8.56 35.16
CA LYS A 72 -18.89 9.82 34.39
C LYS A 72 -17.61 10.66 34.34
N ARG A 73 -16.84 10.72 35.44
CA ARG A 73 -15.59 11.50 35.50
C ARG A 73 -14.50 10.96 34.56
N PHE A 74 -14.39 9.64 34.46
CA PHE A 74 -13.45 8.98 33.57
C PHE A 74 -13.80 9.28 32.12
N TRP A 75 -15.06 9.07 31.72
CA TRP A 75 -15.52 9.32 30.35
C TRP A 75 -15.40 10.79 29.92
N ARG A 76 -15.62 11.72 30.85
CA ARG A 76 -15.38 13.15 30.57
C ARG A 76 -13.91 13.45 30.34
N ALA A 77 -13.01 12.88 31.15
CA ALA A 77 -11.57 13.05 30.97
C ALA A 77 -11.11 12.43 29.64
N TRP A 78 -11.59 11.22 29.33
CA TRP A 78 -11.36 10.52 28.07
C TRP A 78 -11.76 11.36 26.85
N ALA A 79 -13.00 11.86 26.84
CA ALA A 79 -13.48 12.70 25.75
C ALA A 79 -12.72 14.04 25.65
N ASN A 80 -12.26 14.62 26.77
CA ASN A 80 -11.45 15.84 26.74
C ASN A 80 -10.05 15.60 26.10
N ILE A 81 -9.42 14.45 26.37
CA ILE A 81 -8.20 14.04 25.67
C ILE A 81 -8.48 13.93 24.17
N GLY A 82 -9.60 13.29 23.83
CA GLY A 82 -10.16 13.18 22.49
C GLY A 82 -10.28 14.50 21.74
N ILE A 83 -10.86 15.52 22.37
CA ILE A 83 -10.99 16.86 21.78
C ILE A 83 -9.62 17.42 21.41
N GLY A 84 -8.63 17.27 22.30
CA GLY A 84 -7.26 17.72 22.05
C GLY A 84 -6.64 17.02 20.84
N ILE A 85 -6.74 15.69 20.79
CA ILE A 85 -6.24 14.87 19.67
C ILE A 85 -6.93 15.29 18.36
N ALA A 86 -8.26 15.38 18.35
CA ALA A 86 -9.03 15.74 17.17
C ALA A 86 -8.64 17.13 16.61
N VAL A 87 -8.42 18.12 17.48
CA VAL A 87 -7.98 19.46 17.05
C VAL A 87 -6.56 19.43 16.47
N VAL A 88 -5.62 18.69 17.09
CA VAL A 88 -4.26 18.54 16.57
C VAL A 88 -4.27 17.84 15.21
N VAL A 89 -4.96 16.70 15.12
CA VAL A 89 -5.10 15.93 13.87
C VAL A 89 -5.72 16.79 12.77
N MET A 90 -6.80 17.51 13.07
CA MET A 90 -7.47 18.39 12.11
C MET A 90 -6.55 19.52 11.62
N ALA A 91 -5.77 20.14 12.52
CA ALA A 91 -4.81 21.17 12.15
C ALA A 91 -3.67 20.61 11.29
N THR A 92 -3.13 19.44 11.65
CA THR A 92 -2.11 18.76 10.86
C THR A 92 -2.62 18.36 9.48
N MET A 93 -3.82 17.80 9.38
CA MET A 93 -4.46 17.46 8.10
C MET A 93 -4.68 18.70 7.23
N PHE A 94 -5.09 19.82 7.83
CA PHE A 94 -5.24 21.10 7.11
C PHE A 94 -3.91 21.53 6.47
N VAL A 95 -2.82 21.53 7.25
CA VAL A 95 -1.50 21.92 6.77
C VAL A 95 -1.00 20.93 5.71
N PHE A 96 -1.12 19.63 5.97
CA PHE A 96 -0.71 18.57 5.05
C PHE A 96 -1.42 18.71 3.70
N LEU A 97 -2.76 18.78 3.68
CA LEU A 97 -3.51 18.92 2.43
C LEU A 97 -3.15 20.21 1.70
N LEU A 98 -2.95 21.32 2.41
CA LEU A 98 -2.54 22.58 1.80
C LEU A 98 -1.16 22.46 1.13
N LEU A 99 -0.18 21.87 1.80
CA LEU A 99 1.16 21.65 1.24
C LEU A 99 1.12 20.66 0.07
N ALA A 100 0.38 19.56 0.20
CA ALA A 100 0.21 18.58 -0.87
C ALA A 100 -0.47 19.19 -2.11
N ALA A 101 -1.46 20.06 -1.92
CA ALA A 101 -2.10 20.80 -3.00
C ALA A 101 -1.14 21.76 -3.71
N ILE A 102 -0.31 22.48 -2.93
CA ILE A 102 0.72 23.36 -3.50
C ILE A 102 1.73 22.54 -4.28
N ALA A 103 2.24 21.45 -3.72
CA ALA A 103 3.17 20.54 -4.39
C ALA A 103 2.57 19.97 -5.69
N ALA A 104 1.31 19.55 -5.67
CA ALA A 104 0.60 19.07 -6.84
C ALA A 104 0.49 20.12 -7.97
N LEU A 105 0.46 21.41 -7.62
CA LEU A 105 0.41 22.51 -8.58
C LEU A 105 1.81 22.96 -9.06
N THR A 106 2.85 22.82 -8.23
CA THR A 106 4.19 23.33 -8.55
C THR A 106 5.12 22.29 -9.16
N THR A 107 4.92 21.02 -8.82
CA THR A 107 5.72 19.88 -9.29
C THR A 107 4.78 18.76 -9.72
N PRO A 108 4.09 18.91 -10.88
CA PRO A 108 3.21 17.88 -11.40
C PRO A 108 4.01 16.60 -11.61
N GLN A 109 3.58 15.50 -11.01
CA GLN A 109 4.14 14.18 -11.29
C GLN A 109 3.27 13.51 -12.37
N PRO A 110 3.85 12.63 -13.21
CA PRO A 110 3.06 11.76 -14.07
C PRO A 110 2.04 11.00 -13.21
N THR A 111 0.83 10.79 -13.72
CA THR A 111 -0.23 10.09 -12.98
C THR A 111 0.22 8.65 -12.67
N GLY A 112 0.70 8.40 -11.46
CA GLY A 112 1.04 7.06 -10.97
C GLY A 112 -0.19 6.19 -10.71
N GLY A 113 0.03 4.88 -10.48
CA GLY A 113 -1.03 3.88 -10.31
C GLY A 113 -2.11 4.25 -9.27
N VAL A 114 -1.76 4.98 -8.20
CA VAL A 114 -2.69 5.42 -7.15
C VAL A 114 -3.78 6.38 -7.66
N GLN A 115 -3.48 7.20 -8.67
CA GLN A 115 -4.38 8.26 -9.16
C GLN A 115 -5.34 7.78 -10.25
N GLN A 116 -5.23 6.52 -10.66
CA GLN A 116 -6.17 5.94 -11.61
C GLN A 116 -7.58 5.91 -11.00
N PRO A 117 -8.65 6.26 -11.75
CA PRO A 117 -10.02 6.32 -11.22
C PRO A 117 -10.48 5.04 -10.51
N ARG A 118 -10.00 3.87 -10.94
CA ARG A 118 -10.28 2.57 -10.31
C ARG A 118 -9.69 2.43 -8.91
N ASN A 119 -8.59 3.13 -8.61
CA ASN A 119 -7.88 3.09 -7.32
C ASN A 119 -8.32 4.19 -6.35
N VAL A 120 -9.19 5.12 -6.78
CA VAL A 120 -9.78 6.17 -5.93
C VAL A 120 -10.80 5.62 -4.94
N LEU A 121 -11.57 4.61 -5.36
CA LEU A 121 -12.58 3.97 -4.51
C LEU A 121 -12.05 2.65 -3.98
N VAL A 122 -11.87 2.57 -2.66
CA VAL A 122 -11.37 1.37 -1.96
C VAL A 122 -12.43 0.26 -1.99
N ILE A 123 -12.39 -0.58 -3.02
CA ILE A 123 -13.25 -1.72 -3.27
C ILE A 123 -12.35 -2.97 -3.49
N PRO A 124 -12.32 -3.91 -2.52
CA PRO A 124 -11.58 -5.16 -2.66
C PRO A 124 -11.92 -5.92 -3.95
N GLY A 125 -10.90 -6.40 -4.66
CA GLY A 125 -11.03 -7.12 -5.94
C GLY A 125 -11.27 -6.23 -7.17
N VAL A 126 -11.46 -4.92 -6.99
CA VAL A 126 -11.53 -3.94 -8.09
C VAL A 126 -10.27 -3.07 -8.14
N ASN A 127 -9.67 -2.79 -6.98
CA ASN A 127 -8.40 -2.10 -6.89
C ASN A 127 -7.21 -3.02 -7.16
N ASP A 128 -6.14 -2.43 -7.68
CA ASP A 128 -4.87 -3.13 -7.92
C ASP A 128 -4.16 -3.56 -6.62
N PHE A 129 -4.60 -3.05 -5.46
CA PHE A 129 -3.89 -3.18 -4.18
C PHE A 129 -4.67 -3.92 -3.09
N LEU A 130 -5.94 -4.28 -3.30
CA LEU A 130 -6.75 -5.01 -2.31
C LEU A 130 -7.30 -6.33 -2.86
N PRO A 131 -6.78 -7.49 -2.41
CA PRO A 131 -7.32 -8.78 -2.80
C PRO A 131 -8.67 -9.04 -2.12
N LEU A 132 -9.52 -9.85 -2.78
CA LEU A 132 -10.82 -10.25 -2.23
C LEU A 132 -10.70 -11.01 -0.90
N SER A 133 -9.58 -11.71 -0.68
CA SER A 133 -9.28 -12.44 0.54
C SER A 133 -9.18 -11.55 1.79
N ALA A 134 -8.90 -10.25 1.63
CA ALA A 134 -8.88 -9.28 2.73
C ALA A 134 -10.28 -8.84 3.19
N THR A 135 -11.31 -9.05 2.36
CA THR A 135 -12.69 -8.58 2.57
C THR A 135 -13.28 -8.93 3.95
N PRO A 136 -13.16 -10.17 4.47
CA PRO A 136 -13.69 -10.50 5.79
C PRO A 136 -13.11 -9.64 6.91
N GLY A 137 -11.80 -9.39 6.87
CA GLY A 137 -11.11 -8.52 7.83
C GLY A 137 -11.62 -7.07 7.75
N ILE A 138 -11.74 -6.54 6.53
CA ILE A 138 -12.25 -5.18 6.28
C ILE A 138 -13.68 -5.02 6.82
N VAL A 139 -14.58 -5.96 6.52
CA VAL A 139 -15.99 -5.90 6.97
C VAL A 139 -16.08 -5.95 8.49
N VAL A 140 -15.30 -6.80 9.15
CA VAL A 140 -15.27 -6.85 10.61
C VAL A 140 -14.68 -5.57 11.19
N GLY A 141 -13.57 -5.08 10.64
CA GLY A 141 -12.95 -3.82 11.07
C GLY A 141 -13.89 -2.62 10.94
N LEU A 142 -14.63 -2.55 9.83
CA LEU A 142 -15.68 -1.55 9.60
C LEU A 142 -16.81 -1.67 10.62
N LEU A 143 -17.34 -2.88 10.85
CA LEU A 143 -18.41 -3.10 11.81
C LEU A 143 -17.97 -2.70 13.23
N VAL A 144 -16.78 -3.11 13.65
CA VAL A 144 -16.20 -2.72 14.95
C VAL A 144 -16.06 -1.21 15.02
N GLY A 145 -15.50 -0.59 13.98
CA GLY A 145 -15.29 0.85 13.94
C GLY A 145 -16.58 1.65 14.01
N LEU A 146 -17.60 1.28 13.25
CA LEU A 146 -18.92 1.92 13.28
C LEU A 146 -19.60 1.77 14.63
N VAL A 147 -19.62 0.56 15.19
CA VAL A 147 -20.27 0.27 16.49
C VAL A 147 -19.57 1.04 17.61
N VAL A 148 -18.25 1.08 17.62
CA VAL A 148 -17.47 1.76 18.66
C VAL A 148 -17.55 3.28 18.52
N HIS A 149 -17.57 3.80 17.29
CA HIS A 149 -17.74 5.22 17.01
C HIS A 149 -19.10 5.73 17.51
N GLU A 150 -20.18 5.14 17.02
CA GLU A 150 -21.55 5.51 17.36
C GLU A 150 -21.88 5.19 18.82
N GLY A 151 -21.39 4.05 19.31
CA GLY A 151 -21.43 3.69 20.72
C GLY A 151 -20.74 4.74 21.61
N GLY A 152 -19.68 5.38 21.12
CA GLY A 152 -19.01 6.50 21.78
C GLY A 152 -19.92 7.71 21.94
N HIS A 153 -20.59 8.13 20.87
CA HIS A 153 -21.59 9.20 20.94
C HIS A 153 -22.71 8.85 21.92
N GLY A 154 -23.26 7.65 21.84
CA GLY A 154 -24.31 7.18 22.74
C GLY A 154 -23.86 7.14 24.21
N LEU A 155 -22.65 6.66 24.48
CA LEU A 155 -22.08 6.64 25.82
C LEU A 155 -21.95 8.06 26.40
N LEU A 156 -21.42 9.01 25.61
CA LEU A 156 -21.25 10.38 26.08
C LEU A 156 -22.57 11.15 26.16
N CYS A 157 -23.59 10.78 25.37
CA CYS A 157 -24.95 11.25 25.59
C CYS A 157 -25.40 10.92 27.03
N ARG A 158 -25.22 9.67 27.48
CA ARG A 158 -25.59 9.27 28.85
C ARG A 158 -24.75 9.95 29.93
N VAL A 159 -23.46 10.16 29.68
CA VAL A 159 -22.56 10.86 30.62
C VAL A 159 -22.92 12.33 30.79
N GLU A 160 -23.39 12.99 29.73
CA GLU A 160 -23.78 14.40 29.70
C GLU A 160 -25.29 14.62 29.87
N ASP A 161 -26.02 13.56 30.23
CA ASP A 161 -27.46 13.58 30.50
C ASP A 161 -28.31 14.03 29.28
N ILE A 162 -27.86 13.65 28.08
CA ILE A 162 -28.57 13.75 26.80
C ILE A 162 -29.32 12.44 26.55
N ASP A 163 -30.59 12.53 26.19
CA ASP A 163 -31.42 11.36 25.90
C ASP A 163 -31.17 10.81 24.50
N ILE A 164 -31.38 9.51 24.32
CA ILE A 164 -31.23 8.80 23.03
C ILE A 164 -32.62 8.35 22.57
N ASN A 165 -33.04 8.80 21.39
CA ASN A 165 -34.34 8.44 20.81
C ASN A 165 -34.32 7.03 20.21
N SER A 166 -33.24 6.74 19.47
CA SER A 166 -33.02 5.46 18.81
C SER A 166 -31.53 5.22 18.61
N MET A 167 -31.13 3.96 18.49
CA MET A 167 -29.82 3.55 17.99
C MET A 167 -29.97 2.35 17.05
N GLY A 168 -29.00 2.10 16.19
CA GLY A 168 -29.16 1.03 15.20
C GLY A 168 -28.01 0.82 14.25
N ILE A 169 -28.24 -0.07 13.28
CA ILE A 169 -27.32 -0.39 12.18
C ILE A 169 -28.04 -0.09 10.86
N ALA A 170 -27.31 0.51 9.93
CA ALA A 170 -27.71 0.74 8.55
C ALA A 170 -27.02 -0.29 7.62
N MET A 171 -27.82 -0.92 6.78
CA MET A 171 -27.41 -2.01 5.89
C MET A 171 -27.72 -1.64 4.42
N LEU A 172 -26.75 -1.86 3.55
CA LEU A 172 -26.91 -1.81 2.10
C LEU A 172 -27.12 -3.25 1.65
N ALA A 173 -28.39 -3.62 1.44
CA ALA A 173 -28.81 -5.01 1.34
C ALA A 173 -28.32 -5.84 2.55
N ILE A 174 -27.30 -6.67 2.36
CA ILE A 174 -26.73 -7.54 3.41
C ILE A 174 -25.42 -6.99 4.00
N ILE A 175 -24.89 -5.88 3.49
CA ILE A 175 -23.61 -5.31 3.93
C ILE A 175 -23.87 -4.23 4.97
N PRO A 176 -23.33 -4.34 6.19
CA PRO A 176 -23.35 -3.23 7.15
C PRO A 176 -22.47 -2.11 6.63
N PHE A 177 -23.03 -0.92 6.49
CA PHE A 177 -22.28 0.26 6.03
C PHE A 177 -22.37 1.45 6.99
N GLY A 178 -23.25 1.39 8.01
CA GLY A 178 -23.36 2.41 9.02
C GLY A 178 -23.87 1.85 10.35
N ALA A 179 -23.52 2.51 11.44
CA ALA A 179 -24.27 2.46 12.68
C ALA A 179 -24.81 3.87 12.94
N PHE A 180 -25.76 4.04 13.86
CA PHE A 180 -26.21 5.37 14.25
C PHE A 180 -26.67 5.39 15.71
N VAL A 181 -26.42 6.51 16.37
CA VAL A 181 -27.11 6.92 17.60
C VAL A 181 -27.81 8.26 17.37
N GLU A 182 -29.12 8.29 17.63
CA GLU A 182 -29.93 9.49 17.47
C GLU A 182 -30.17 10.16 18.83
N PRO A 183 -29.41 11.23 19.17
CA PRO A 183 -29.67 12.00 20.37
C PRO A 183 -30.99 12.78 20.25
N ASP A 184 -31.66 12.96 21.37
CA ASP A 184 -32.84 13.78 21.45
C ASP A 184 -32.49 15.28 21.27
N GLN A 185 -33.23 15.95 20.39
CA GLN A 185 -32.89 17.31 19.97
C GLN A 185 -33.13 18.37 21.06
N GLU A 186 -34.06 18.14 21.98
CA GLU A 186 -34.38 19.08 23.05
C GLU A 186 -33.30 18.98 24.13
N SER A 187 -33.06 17.79 24.65
CA SER A 187 -32.01 17.54 25.64
C SER A 187 -30.59 17.86 25.12
N SER A 188 -30.32 17.63 23.83
CA SER A 188 -29.04 18.00 23.21
C SER A 188 -28.82 19.53 23.18
N LYS A 189 -29.88 20.32 22.91
CA LYS A 189 -29.80 21.80 22.93
C LYS A 189 -29.62 22.36 24.34
N ASP A 190 -30.20 21.69 25.33
CA ASP A 190 -30.09 22.08 26.75
C ASP A 190 -28.74 21.71 27.35
N ALA A 191 -28.05 20.71 26.78
CA ALA A 191 -26.73 20.31 27.22
C ALA A 191 -25.70 21.44 27.08
N SER A 192 -24.74 21.46 28.01
CA SER A 192 -23.65 22.44 27.96
C SER A 192 -22.83 22.30 26.67
N ARG A 193 -22.28 23.40 26.16
CA ARG A 193 -21.42 23.38 24.96
C ARG A 193 -20.27 22.37 25.08
N GLY A 194 -19.63 22.30 26.25
CA GLY A 194 -18.59 21.32 26.51
C GLY A 194 -19.09 19.87 26.53
N GLY A 195 -20.33 19.64 26.97
CA GLY A 195 -20.99 18.33 26.89
C GLY A 195 -21.23 17.92 25.44
N GLN A 196 -21.74 18.83 24.60
CA GLN A 196 -21.90 18.59 23.17
C GLN A 196 -20.56 18.33 22.48
N THR A 197 -19.52 19.13 22.75
CA THR A 197 -18.18 18.90 22.18
C THR A 197 -17.60 17.55 22.59
N ARG A 198 -17.77 17.13 23.85
CA ARG A 198 -17.34 15.80 24.32
C ARG A 198 -18.11 14.67 23.64
N MET A 199 -19.41 14.85 23.41
CA MET A 199 -20.23 13.90 22.67
C MET A 199 -19.71 13.70 21.25
N PHE A 200 -19.45 14.77 20.49
CA PHE A 200 -18.90 14.68 19.13
C PHE A 200 -17.46 14.13 19.10
N ALA A 201 -16.61 14.47 20.08
CA ALA A 201 -15.26 13.93 20.12
C ALA A 201 -15.20 12.45 20.51
N ALA A 202 -16.24 11.90 21.14
CA ALA A 202 -16.23 10.54 21.67
C ALA A 202 -16.03 9.47 20.61
N GLY A 203 -16.70 9.60 19.45
CA GLY A 203 -16.57 8.66 18.34
C GLY A 203 -15.12 8.58 17.86
N VAL A 204 -14.58 9.72 17.44
CA VAL A 204 -13.17 9.88 17.03
C VAL A 204 -12.18 9.29 18.06
N THR A 205 -12.36 9.61 19.34
CA THR A 205 -11.46 9.14 20.41
C THR A 205 -11.48 7.63 20.54
N ASN A 206 -12.66 7.01 20.46
CA ASN A 206 -12.79 5.58 20.60
C ASN A 206 -12.21 4.83 19.40
N ASN A 207 -12.34 5.37 18.18
CA ASN A 207 -11.68 4.79 17.01
C ASN A 207 -10.16 4.77 17.18
N PHE A 208 -9.53 5.89 17.59
CA PHE A 208 -8.09 5.91 17.84
C PHE A 208 -7.67 4.94 18.95
N ALA A 209 -8.48 4.77 19.99
CA ALA A 209 -8.19 3.77 21.03
C ALA A 209 -8.29 2.33 20.52
N VAL A 210 -9.29 2.00 19.71
CA VAL A 210 -9.40 0.70 19.06
C VAL A 210 -8.18 0.45 18.17
N THR A 211 -7.75 1.46 17.40
CA THR A 211 -6.52 1.37 16.60
C THR A 211 -5.30 1.05 17.46
N ILE A 212 -5.09 1.77 18.57
CA ILE A 212 -3.95 1.53 19.47
C ILE A 212 -4.00 0.12 20.04
N ILE A 213 -5.17 -0.33 20.50
CA ILE A 213 -5.32 -1.67 21.09
C ILE A 213 -5.12 -2.75 20.04
N ALA A 214 -5.72 -2.60 18.85
CA ALA A 214 -5.62 -3.56 17.78
C ALA A 214 -4.16 -3.73 17.31
N PHE A 215 -3.45 -2.63 17.10
CA PHE A 215 -2.04 -2.67 16.70
C PHE A 215 -1.12 -3.11 17.84
N ALA A 216 -1.40 -2.78 19.10
CA ALA A 216 -0.62 -3.30 20.23
C ALA A 216 -0.73 -4.83 20.35
N LEU A 217 -1.92 -5.39 20.11
CA LEU A 217 -2.11 -6.84 20.07
C LEU A 217 -1.49 -7.46 18.81
N LEU A 218 -1.58 -6.79 17.66
CA LEU A 218 -0.97 -7.25 16.42
C LEU A 218 0.55 -7.30 16.55
N PHE A 219 1.19 -6.16 16.86
CA PHE A 219 2.65 -6.04 16.87
C PHE A 219 3.32 -6.76 18.03
N GLY A 220 2.57 -7.01 19.12
CA GLY A 220 3.07 -7.74 20.27
C GLY A 220 2.88 -9.24 20.08
N PRO A 221 1.89 -9.85 20.76
CA PRO A 221 1.77 -11.31 20.85
C PRO A 221 1.48 -12.00 19.52
N ILE A 222 0.80 -11.34 18.57
CA ILE A 222 0.39 -12.00 17.32
C ILE A 222 1.54 -12.06 16.31
N ALA A 223 2.13 -10.91 15.94
CA ALA A 223 3.27 -10.86 15.02
C ALA A 223 4.49 -11.58 15.61
N GLY A 224 4.73 -11.48 16.91
CA GLY A 224 5.81 -12.22 17.58
C GLY A 224 5.61 -13.74 17.63
N ALA A 225 4.45 -14.25 17.22
CA ALA A 225 4.20 -15.69 17.06
C ALA A 225 4.22 -16.14 15.59
N ILE A 226 4.44 -15.24 14.64
CA ILE A 226 4.54 -15.55 13.22
C ILE A 226 6.03 -15.53 12.85
N ALA A 227 6.45 -16.47 12.01
CA ALA A 227 7.77 -16.51 11.38
C ALA A 227 7.61 -16.63 9.87
N VAL A 228 8.68 -16.34 9.13
CA VAL A 228 8.77 -16.69 7.71
C VAL A 228 8.91 -18.21 7.60
N ALA A 229 8.12 -18.83 6.73
CA ALA A 229 8.21 -20.26 6.47
C ALA A 229 9.47 -20.56 5.63
N PRO A 230 10.19 -21.67 5.87
CA PRO A 230 11.39 -22.00 5.10
C PRO A 230 11.13 -22.14 3.60
N GLY A 231 12.01 -21.54 2.81
CA GLY A 231 11.97 -21.51 1.35
C GLY A 231 11.82 -20.10 0.78
N ALA A 232 12.16 -19.95 -0.48
CA ALA A 232 12.08 -18.66 -1.17
C ALA A 232 10.64 -18.37 -1.63
N ALA A 233 10.12 -17.21 -1.24
CA ALA A 233 8.74 -16.83 -1.49
C ALA A 233 8.57 -16.21 -2.88
N VAL A 234 7.74 -16.79 -3.75
CA VAL A 234 7.50 -16.27 -5.11
C VAL A 234 6.37 -15.23 -5.06
N GLY A 235 6.73 -13.95 -5.10
CA GLY A 235 5.77 -12.84 -5.07
C GLY A 235 5.11 -12.55 -6.43
N GLY A 236 5.85 -12.78 -7.51
CA GLY A 236 5.40 -12.58 -8.88
C GLY A 236 6.12 -13.51 -9.86
N VAL A 237 5.52 -13.72 -11.02
CA VAL A 237 6.08 -14.49 -12.12
C VAL A 237 5.90 -13.66 -13.39
N ALA A 238 6.99 -13.47 -14.14
CA ALA A 238 6.96 -12.69 -15.37
C ALA A 238 6.24 -13.47 -16.49
N PRO A 239 5.35 -12.86 -17.29
CA PRO A 239 4.73 -13.52 -18.43
C PRO A 239 5.78 -13.97 -19.45
N GLY A 240 5.62 -15.18 -20.00
CA GLY A 240 6.56 -15.79 -20.94
C GLY A 240 7.91 -16.12 -20.31
N SER A 241 8.01 -16.25 -18.99
CA SER A 241 9.24 -16.65 -18.31
C SER A 241 9.41 -18.17 -18.22
N PRO A 242 10.65 -18.65 -18.00
CA PRO A 242 10.92 -20.03 -17.60
C PRO A 242 10.04 -20.53 -16.45
N ALA A 243 9.82 -19.68 -15.43
CA ALA A 243 8.98 -19.98 -14.29
C ALA A 243 7.50 -20.17 -14.70
N GLU A 244 6.95 -19.30 -15.55
CA GLU A 244 5.58 -19.47 -16.07
C GLU A 244 5.45 -20.76 -16.90
N ASP A 245 6.43 -21.03 -17.77
CA ASP A 245 6.46 -22.23 -18.62
C ASP A 245 6.56 -23.52 -17.79
N ALA A 246 7.29 -23.48 -16.66
CA ALA A 246 7.39 -24.56 -15.68
C ALA A 246 6.17 -24.66 -14.75
N GLY A 247 5.21 -23.73 -14.88
CA GLY A 247 3.98 -23.67 -14.10
C GLY A 247 4.20 -23.22 -12.65
N ILE A 248 5.22 -22.41 -12.37
CA ILE A 248 5.38 -21.70 -11.10
C ILE A 248 4.35 -20.55 -11.08
N GLU A 249 3.63 -20.41 -9.98
CA GLU A 249 2.60 -19.39 -9.83
C GLU A 249 2.98 -18.42 -8.69
N PRO A 250 2.50 -17.16 -8.72
CA PRO A 250 2.61 -16.28 -7.57
C PRO A 250 1.99 -16.96 -6.32
N ASN A 251 2.63 -16.76 -5.16
CA ASN A 251 2.33 -17.39 -3.88
C ASN A 251 2.91 -18.79 -3.64
N ASP A 252 3.60 -19.38 -4.63
CA ASP A 252 4.39 -20.59 -4.40
C ASP A 252 5.62 -20.28 -3.52
N ARG A 253 6.12 -21.30 -2.83
CA ARG A 253 7.39 -21.23 -2.08
C ARG A 253 8.36 -22.27 -2.63
N ILE A 254 9.52 -21.84 -3.11
CA ILE A 254 10.57 -22.76 -3.57
C ILE A 254 11.27 -23.32 -2.33
N THR A 255 11.07 -24.61 -2.04
CA THR A 255 11.59 -25.28 -0.83
C THR A 255 12.85 -26.08 -1.07
N ALA A 256 13.16 -26.40 -2.32
CA ALA A 256 14.42 -27.04 -2.70
C ALA A 256 14.79 -26.73 -4.16
N ILE A 257 16.08 -26.76 -4.45
CA ILE A 257 16.64 -26.62 -5.79
C ILE A 257 17.65 -27.75 -6.03
N ASP A 258 17.52 -28.49 -7.12
CA ASP A 258 18.31 -29.70 -7.46
C ASP A 258 18.43 -30.74 -6.32
N GLY A 259 17.42 -30.77 -5.44
CA GLY A 259 17.35 -31.67 -4.29
C GLY A 259 18.03 -31.14 -3.01
N GLU A 260 18.58 -29.92 -3.06
CA GLU A 260 19.12 -29.18 -1.93
C GLU A 260 18.05 -28.27 -1.34
N ALA A 261 17.88 -28.31 -0.02
CA ALA A 261 16.84 -27.52 0.64
C ALA A 261 17.19 -26.03 0.61
N VAL A 262 16.17 -25.20 0.39
CA VAL A 262 16.26 -23.74 0.39
C VAL A 262 15.63 -23.21 1.66
N GLU A 263 16.35 -22.41 2.44
CA GLU A 263 15.87 -21.83 3.70
C GLU A 263 15.17 -20.48 3.51
N ASP A 264 15.64 -19.64 2.58
CA ASP A 264 15.11 -18.30 2.31
C ASP A 264 15.43 -17.82 0.89
N ASN A 265 15.14 -16.55 0.60
CA ASN A 265 15.38 -15.94 -0.71
C ASN A 265 16.88 -15.84 -1.07
N ASP A 266 17.75 -15.57 -0.08
CA ASP A 266 19.18 -15.42 -0.33
C ASP A 266 19.82 -16.79 -0.58
N ASP A 267 19.37 -17.81 0.14
CA ASP A 267 19.79 -19.20 -0.04
C ASP A 267 19.40 -19.76 -1.42
N LEU A 268 18.23 -19.38 -1.96
CA LEU A 268 17.86 -19.73 -3.33
C LEU A 268 18.85 -19.16 -4.34
N LEU A 269 19.15 -17.87 -4.24
CA LEU A 269 20.06 -17.18 -5.15
C LEU A 269 21.48 -17.77 -5.06
N ALA A 270 21.92 -18.13 -3.86
CA ALA A 270 23.23 -18.75 -3.65
C ALA A 270 23.30 -20.21 -4.14
N SER A 271 22.17 -20.91 -4.21
CA SER A 271 22.09 -22.32 -4.60
C SER A 271 21.90 -22.54 -6.11
N LEU A 272 21.62 -21.47 -6.88
CA LEU A 272 21.54 -21.55 -8.33
C LEU A 272 22.93 -21.78 -8.93
N ASP A 273 23.13 -22.92 -9.60
CA ASP A 273 24.36 -23.17 -10.36
C ASP A 273 24.43 -22.19 -11.55
N PRO A 274 25.42 -21.29 -11.62
CA PRO A 274 25.54 -20.32 -12.70
C PRO A 274 25.73 -20.95 -14.08
N ASP A 275 26.30 -22.15 -14.14
CA ASP A 275 26.65 -22.85 -15.38
C ASP A 275 25.53 -23.77 -15.90
N SER A 276 24.41 -23.88 -15.17
CA SER A 276 23.30 -24.77 -15.54
C SER A 276 22.13 -24.01 -16.15
N ASP A 277 21.80 -24.33 -17.39
CA ASP A 277 20.62 -23.83 -18.11
C ASP A 277 19.32 -24.55 -17.70
N GLU A 278 19.40 -25.62 -16.91
CA GLU A 278 18.23 -26.36 -16.41
C GLU A 278 18.33 -26.48 -14.89
N VAL A 279 17.22 -26.25 -14.20
CA VAL A 279 17.17 -26.42 -12.75
C VAL A 279 15.90 -27.11 -12.29
N THR A 280 16.02 -28.03 -11.35
CA THR A 280 14.87 -28.71 -10.75
C THR A 280 14.44 -27.98 -9.49
N VAL A 281 13.20 -27.50 -9.44
CA VAL A 281 12.67 -26.78 -8.26
C VAL A 281 11.57 -27.60 -7.58
N GLU A 282 11.63 -27.67 -6.25
CA GLU A 282 10.54 -28.16 -5.41
C GLU A 282 9.71 -26.97 -4.90
N LEU A 283 8.40 -27.05 -5.08
CA LEU A 283 7.44 -26.01 -4.75
C LEU A 283 6.53 -26.53 -3.64
N ASP A 284 6.44 -25.74 -2.57
CA ASP A 284 5.63 -25.96 -1.37
C ASP A 284 5.89 -27.28 -0.62
N GLY A 285 6.95 -28.00 -0.98
CA GLY A 285 7.20 -29.38 -0.51
C GLY A 285 6.22 -30.41 -1.08
N GLU A 286 5.45 -30.06 -2.11
CA GLU A 286 4.38 -30.91 -2.66
C GLU A 286 4.66 -31.36 -4.11
N ARG A 287 5.24 -30.48 -4.92
CA ARG A 287 5.47 -30.74 -6.35
C ARG A 287 6.88 -30.35 -6.76
N THR A 288 7.41 -31.08 -7.74
CA THR A 288 8.70 -30.79 -8.35
C THR A 288 8.48 -30.49 -9.82
N THR A 289 9.12 -29.44 -10.34
CA THR A 289 9.11 -29.09 -11.76
C THR A 289 10.53 -28.76 -12.23
N THR A 290 10.76 -28.84 -13.53
CA THR A 290 12.03 -28.49 -14.15
C THR A 290 11.85 -27.15 -14.86
N VAL A 291 12.78 -26.24 -14.64
CA VAL A 291 12.80 -24.90 -15.22
C VAL A 291 13.96 -24.83 -16.21
N ASP A 292 13.62 -24.66 -17.48
CA ASP A 292 14.58 -24.36 -18.55
C ASP A 292 14.92 -22.87 -18.49
N ARG A 293 16.02 -22.51 -17.83
CA ARG A 293 16.42 -21.12 -17.61
C ARG A 293 16.70 -20.40 -18.92
N SER A 294 16.33 -19.13 -18.96
CA SER A 294 16.59 -18.26 -20.09
C SER A 294 16.67 -16.83 -19.62
N LEU A 295 17.66 -16.08 -20.09
CA LEU A 295 17.91 -14.73 -19.64
C LEU A 295 16.84 -13.76 -20.17
N LEU A 296 15.88 -13.41 -19.30
CA LEU A 296 14.73 -12.58 -19.60
C LEU A 296 14.97 -11.14 -19.14
N VAL A 297 14.58 -10.16 -19.96
CA VAL A 297 14.51 -8.74 -19.56
C VAL A 297 13.23 -8.52 -18.76
N THR A 298 13.34 -8.36 -17.45
CA THR A 298 12.18 -8.13 -16.55
C THR A 298 11.84 -6.66 -16.37
N ALA A 299 12.83 -5.77 -16.52
CA ALA A 299 12.63 -4.34 -16.58
C ALA A 299 13.63 -3.68 -17.52
N ALA A 300 13.23 -2.60 -18.16
CA ALA A 300 14.10 -1.75 -18.98
C ALA A 300 13.69 -0.28 -18.79
N ILE A 301 14.67 0.63 -18.87
CA ILE A 301 14.38 2.07 -18.88
C ILE A 301 13.64 2.43 -20.17
N ASP A 302 12.42 2.97 -20.06
CA ASP A 302 11.66 3.46 -21.20
C ASP A 302 12.43 4.55 -21.97
N GLY A 303 12.74 4.29 -23.25
CA GLY A 303 13.57 5.20 -24.05
C GLY A 303 15.00 5.32 -23.52
N GLY A 304 15.47 4.30 -22.80
CA GLY A 304 16.80 4.22 -22.22
C GLY A 304 17.91 4.04 -23.26
N PRO A 305 19.17 3.95 -22.79
CA PRO A 305 20.34 3.84 -23.67
C PRO A 305 20.43 2.51 -24.44
N VAL A 306 19.60 1.52 -24.08
CA VAL A 306 19.50 0.21 -24.73
C VAL A 306 18.09 0.02 -25.28
N ASP A 307 17.97 -0.29 -26.56
CA ASP A 307 16.69 -0.53 -27.25
C ASP A 307 16.20 -1.98 -27.00
N LEU A 308 15.81 -2.25 -25.76
CA LEU A 308 15.24 -3.52 -25.31
C LEU A 308 13.94 -3.27 -24.55
N SER A 309 13.01 -4.21 -24.66
CA SER A 309 11.71 -4.16 -24.01
C SER A 309 11.57 -5.27 -22.96
N THR A 310 10.77 -5.01 -21.93
CA THR A 310 10.36 -6.06 -20.98
C THR A 310 9.72 -7.23 -21.72
N GLY A 311 10.18 -8.44 -21.43
CA GLY A 311 9.77 -9.69 -22.07
C GLY A 311 10.74 -10.19 -23.15
N ASP A 312 11.67 -9.35 -23.62
CA ASP A 312 12.70 -9.78 -24.56
C ASP A 312 13.67 -10.76 -23.87
N ARG A 313 14.23 -11.70 -24.64
CA ARG A 313 15.20 -12.69 -24.15
C ARG A 313 16.55 -12.46 -24.80
N ILE A 314 17.61 -12.41 -24.00
CA ILE A 314 18.98 -12.36 -24.51
C ILE A 314 19.43 -13.81 -24.67
N VAL A 315 19.68 -14.23 -25.92
CA VAL A 315 20.03 -15.62 -26.24
C VAL A 315 21.52 -15.81 -26.47
N ALA A 316 22.24 -14.75 -26.83
CA ALA A 316 23.69 -14.78 -26.97
C ALA A 316 24.34 -13.42 -26.72
N VAL A 317 25.59 -13.44 -26.28
CA VAL A 317 26.48 -12.27 -26.10
C VAL A 317 27.76 -12.53 -26.88
N ASP A 318 28.06 -11.66 -27.85
CA ASP A 318 29.22 -11.77 -28.75
C ASP A 318 29.31 -13.14 -29.46
N GLY A 319 28.14 -13.72 -29.77
CA GLY A 319 28.00 -15.03 -30.40
C GLY A 319 28.18 -16.23 -29.47
N THR A 320 28.30 -16.00 -28.16
CA THR A 320 28.29 -17.04 -27.12
C THR A 320 26.87 -17.16 -26.57
N ASP A 321 26.28 -18.36 -26.62
CA ASP A 321 24.93 -18.59 -26.08
C ASP A 321 24.91 -18.31 -24.57
N VAL A 322 23.87 -17.62 -24.08
CA VAL A 322 23.69 -17.31 -22.65
C VAL A 322 22.29 -17.68 -22.19
N GLY A 323 22.20 -18.40 -21.08
CA GLY A 323 20.93 -18.77 -20.42
C GLY A 323 20.76 -18.15 -19.03
N THR A 324 21.85 -17.67 -18.41
CA THR A 324 21.89 -17.21 -17.02
C THR A 324 22.53 -15.82 -16.91
N GLU A 325 22.28 -15.13 -15.79
CA GLU A 325 22.90 -13.83 -15.52
C GLU A 325 24.42 -13.92 -15.42
N GLN A 326 24.95 -14.99 -14.81
CA GLN A 326 26.39 -15.21 -14.71
C GLN A 326 27.01 -15.51 -16.08
N ALA A 327 26.36 -16.34 -16.91
CA ALA A 327 26.84 -16.61 -18.27
C ALA A 327 26.90 -15.33 -19.11
N PHE A 328 25.96 -14.41 -18.90
CA PHE A 328 26.00 -13.07 -19.51
C PHE A 328 27.20 -12.26 -19.03
N ILE A 329 27.45 -12.16 -17.73
CA ILE A 329 28.61 -11.43 -17.18
C ILE A 329 29.92 -12.03 -17.71
N ASP A 330 30.04 -13.36 -17.71
CA ASP A 330 31.23 -14.07 -18.17
C ASP A 330 31.47 -13.91 -19.68
N ALA A 331 30.39 -13.89 -20.47
CA ALA A 331 30.48 -13.67 -21.91
C ALA A 331 30.88 -12.24 -22.27
N VAL A 332 30.44 -11.24 -21.49
CA VAL A 332 30.90 -9.84 -21.62
C VAL A 332 32.36 -9.69 -21.20
N GLY A 333 32.76 -10.32 -20.08
CA GLY A 333 34.12 -10.22 -19.55
C GLY A 333 34.59 -8.77 -19.36
N ASP A 334 35.84 -8.48 -19.71
CA ASP A 334 36.42 -7.13 -19.52
C ASP A 334 35.98 -6.12 -20.60
N ASP A 335 35.17 -6.51 -21.58
CA ASP A 335 34.76 -5.63 -22.68
C ASP A 335 33.73 -4.59 -22.22
N HIS A 336 33.86 -3.34 -22.68
CA HIS A 336 32.97 -2.24 -22.32
C HIS A 336 31.63 -2.26 -23.09
N THR A 337 31.62 -2.92 -24.24
CA THR A 337 30.48 -3.04 -25.15
C THR A 337 30.36 -4.48 -25.60
N ALA A 338 29.14 -4.97 -25.78
CA ALA A 338 28.88 -6.32 -26.26
C ALA A 338 27.76 -6.34 -27.30
N SER A 339 27.81 -7.28 -28.24
CA SER A 339 26.74 -7.57 -29.19
C SER A 339 25.75 -8.55 -28.57
N LEU A 340 24.55 -8.08 -28.27
CA LEU A 340 23.46 -8.91 -27.75
C LEU A 340 22.62 -9.45 -28.90
N THR A 341 22.49 -10.77 -28.98
CA THR A 341 21.47 -11.41 -29.81
C THR A 341 20.20 -11.55 -29.00
N VAL A 342 19.14 -10.90 -29.46
CA VAL A 342 17.88 -10.74 -28.73
C VAL A 342 16.77 -11.46 -29.47
N GLN A 343 15.99 -12.24 -28.73
CA GLN A 343 14.71 -12.79 -29.16
C GLN A 343 13.59 -11.91 -28.59
N PRO A 344 12.89 -11.13 -29.42
CA PRO A 344 11.82 -10.26 -28.95
C PRO A 344 10.64 -11.04 -28.36
N ALA A 345 9.95 -10.44 -27.40
CA ALA A 345 8.80 -11.03 -26.69
C ALA A 345 7.63 -11.42 -27.61
N ASP A 346 7.51 -10.80 -28.78
CA ASP A 346 6.46 -11.05 -29.77
C ASP A 346 6.80 -12.17 -30.77
N ASP A 347 7.86 -12.95 -30.49
CA ASP A 347 8.40 -14.01 -31.33
C ASP A 347 8.80 -13.55 -32.75
N SER A 348 9.12 -12.26 -32.92
CA SER A 348 9.68 -11.74 -34.17
C SER A 348 11.12 -12.23 -34.41
N GLU A 349 11.68 -11.91 -35.57
CA GLU A 349 13.03 -12.36 -35.94
C GLU A 349 14.08 -11.81 -34.96
N GLN A 350 15.06 -12.64 -34.60
CA GLN A 350 16.15 -12.22 -33.72
C GLN A 350 16.92 -11.04 -34.30
N THR A 351 17.36 -10.17 -33.42
CA THR A 351 18.14 -8.98 -33.76
C THR A 351 19.44 -8.94 -32.97
N ASP A 352 20.52 -8.52 -33.62
CA ASP A 352 21.79 -8.23 -32.96
C ASP A 352 21.90 -6.73 -32.69
N THR A 353 22.15 -6.36 -31.44
CA THR A 353 22.32 -4.97 -31.01
C THR A 353 23.62 -4.83 -30.22
N GLU A 354 24.50 -3.93 -30.66
CA GLU A 354 25.71 -3.56 -29.93
C GLU A 354 25.37 -2.51 -28.87
N VAL A 355 25.68 -2.81 -27.61
CA VAL A 355 25.34 -1.94 -26.47
C VAL A 355 26.52 -1.79 -25.51
N PRO A 356 26.66 -0.64 -24.82
CA PRO A 356 27.56 -0.55 -23.68
C PRO A 356 27.01 -1.39 -22.52
N ILE A 357 27.88 -2.07 -21.80
CA ILE A 357 27.53 -2.90 -20.64
C ILE A 357 28.07 -2.27 -19.37
N GLY A 358 27.21 -1.78 -18.48
CA GLY A 358 27.64 -1.26 -17.19
C GLY A 358 26.53 -0.66 -16.35
N ALA A 359 26.84 0.25 -15.43
CA ALA A 359 25.84 0.90 -14.59
C ALA A 359 25.14 2.05 -15.32
N ALA A 360 23.82 1.97 -15.53
CA ALA A 360 23.05 3.10 -16.05
C ALA A 360 22.74 4.10 -14.94
N VAL A 361 23.15 5.36 -15.11
CA VAL A 361 23.01 6.40 -14.09
C VAL A 361 22.53 7.72 -14.69
N GLU A 362 21.62 8.40 -14.00
CA GLU A 362 21.27 9.79 -14.25
C GLU A 362 22.28 10.70 -13.55
N VAL A 363 22.86 11.65 -14.29
CA VAL A 363 23.84 12.60 -13.75
C VAL A 363 23.12 13.80 -13.11
N ALA A 364 23.42 14.08 -11.84
CA ALA A 364 22.84 15.23 -11.14
C ALA A 364 23.55 16.55 -11.48
N ASP A 365 22.77 17.62 -11.63
CA ASP A 365 23.24 18.97 -12.00
C ASP A 365 24.12 19.59 -10.91
N GLY A 366 25.32 20.03 -11.31
CA GLY A 366 26.30 20.68 -10.42
C GLY A 366 26.93 19.76 -9.38
N GLU A 367 26.97 18.46 -9.66
CA GLU A 367 27.61 17.44 -8.82
C GLU A 367 28.88 16.88 -9.50
N PRO A 368 29.74 16.11 -8.80
CA PRO A 368 31.11 15.81 -9.27
C PRO A 368 31.24 15.24 -10.68
N LEU A 369 30.35 14.32 -11.08
CA LEU A 369 30.37 13.76 -12.43
C LEU A 369 29.96 14.80 -13.50
N ASP A 370 28.98 15.65 -13.21
CA ASP A 370 28.57 16.73 -14.11
C ASP A 370 29.68 17.78 -14.25
N ASP A 371 30.35 18.16 -13.16
CA ASP A 371 31.46 19.11 -13.20
C ASP A 371 32.60 18.65 -14.14
N ALA A 372 32.79 17.34 -14.28
CA ALA A 372 33.81 16.74 -15.13
C ALA A 372 33.35 16.50 -16.58
N THR A 373 32.08 16.12 -16.78
CA THR A 373 31.57 15.64 -18.10
C THR A 373 30.61 16.63 -18.78
N GLY A 374 29.95 17.50 -18.02
CA GLY A 374 28.92 18.43 -18.49
C GLY A 374 27.62 17.75 -18.94
N GLN A 375 27.30 16.59 -18.35
CA GLN A 375 26.21 15.69 -18.74
C GLN A 375 24.98 15.77 -17.81
N ALA A 376 24.80 16.86 -17.06
CA ALA A 376 23.62 17.04 -16.18
C ALA A 376 22.29 16.65 -16.84
N GLY A 377 21.54 15.79 -16.14
CA GLY A 377 20.20 15.36 -16.55
C GLY A 377 20.17 14.36 -17.71
N THR A 378 21.33 13.83 -18.16
CA THR A 378 21.38 12.72 -19.10
C THR A 378 21.59 11.39 -18.38
N VAL A 379 21.10 10.31 -18.98
CA VAL A 379 21.42 8.95 -18.54
C VAL A 379 22.68 8.50 -19.26
N VAL A 380 23.66 8.02 -18.51
CA VAL A 380 24.95 7.54 -19.01
C VAL A 380 25.22 6.14 -18.49
N ILE A 381 25.94 5.33 -19.26
CA ILE A 381 26.35 3.97 -18.83
C ILE A 381 27.81 4.04 -18.39
N ILE A 382 28.07 3.91 -17.09
CA ILE A 382 29.42 3.81 -16.54
C ILE A 382 29.89 2.36 -16.67
N THR A 383 30.98 2.14 -17.38
CA THR A 383 31.50 0.81 -17.69
C THR A 383 32.80 0.49 -16.94
N ALA A 384 33.50 1.50 -16.41
CA ALA A 384 34.66 1.31 -15.56
C ALA A 384 34.90 2.50 -14.62
N ILE A 385 35.49 2.23 -13.45
CA ILE A 385 36.03 3.21 -12.51
C ILE A 385 37.47 2.82 -12.14
N GLY A 386 38.38 3.76 -12.28
CA GLY A 386 39.81 3.50 -12.17
C GLY A 386 40.26 2.48 -13.22
N ASP A 387 40.84 1.37 -12.74
CA ASP A 387 41.25 0.23 -13.56
C ASP A 387 40.25 -0.95 -13.46
N GLU A 388 39.10 -0.75 -12.80
CA GLU A 388 38.13 -1.81 -12.49
C GLU A 388 36.88 -1.72 -13.36
N ARG A 389 36.41 -2.88 -13.82
CA ARG A 389 35.21 -3.04 -14.65
C ARG A 389 33.94 -2.90 -13.82
N VAL A 390 32.92 -2.25 -14.37
CA VAL A 390 31.59 -2.08 -13.76
C VAL A 390 30.52 -2.72 -14.64
N HIS A 391 30.05 -3.92 -14.29
CA HIS A 391 29.06 -4.66 -15.09
C HIS A 391 27.61 -4.22 -14.84
N ASP A 392 27.31 -3.73 -13.64
CA ASP A 392 25.98 -3.34 -13.21
C ASP A 392 26.06 -2.22 -12.16
N TYR A 393 24.90 -1.74 -11.72
CA TYR A 393 24.85 -0.70 -10.69
C TYR A 393 25.32 -1.17 -9.31
N ALA A 394 25.15 -2.44 -8.96
CA ALA A 394 25.58 -2.97 -7.66
C ALA A 394 27.12 -3.00 -7.54
N ALA A 395 27.82 -3.38 -8.61
CA ALA A 395 29.28 -3.32 -8.72
C ALA A 395 29.78 -1.87 -8.61
N LEU A 396 29.08 -0.92 -9.23
CA LEU A 396 29.39 0.51 -9.11
C LEU A 396 29.26 0.98 -7.66
N GLU A 397 28.16 0.65 -6.98
CA GLU A 397 27.95 1.03 -5.58
C GLU A 397 29.02 0.42 -4.66
N SER A 398 29.38 -0.86 -4.87
CA SER A 398 30.44 -1.52 -4.10
C SER A 398 31.80 -0.83 -4.28
N GLN A 399 32.18 -0.49 -5.51
CA GLN A 399 33.44 0.19 -5.79
C GLN A 399 33.48 1.60 -5.20
N LEU A 400 32.37 2.35 -5.25
CA LEU A 400 32.28 3.67 -4.63
C LEU A 400 32.28 3.61 -3.10
N ALA A 401 31.75 2.55 -2.49
CA ALA A 401 31.75 2.36 -1.05
C ALA A 401 33.17 2.17 -0.47
N ASP A 402 34.10 1.65 -1.27
CA ASP A 402 35.51 1.47 -0.90
C ASP A 402 36.38 2.73 -1.14
N ALA A 403 35.83 3.77 -1.76
CA ALA A 403 36.54 5.01 -2.07
C ALA A 403 36.37 6.09 -0.98
N ASP A 404 37.34 7.01 -0.88
CA ASP A 404 37.30 8.13 0.06
C ASP A 404 36.86 9.44 -0.64
N PRO A 405 36.14 10.35 0.05
CA PRO A 405 35.88 11.69 -0.45
C PRO A 405 37.18 12.44 -0.80
N GLY A 406 37.24 12.98 -2.01
CA GLY A 406 38.40 13.69 -2.54
C GLY A 406 39.36 12.83 -3.36
N ASP A 407 39.13 11.53 -3.47
CA ASP A 407 39.86 10.66 -4.41
C ASP A 407 39.57 11.07 -5.85
N GLU A 408 40.57 10.98 -6.72
CA GLU A 408 40.45 11.22 -8.15
C GLU A 408 40.47 9.88 -8.89
N LEU A 409 39.35 9.54 -9.53
CA LEU A 409 39.17 8.29 -10.26
C LEU A 409 38.91 8.57 -11.74
N SER A 410 39.47 7.73 -12.63
CA SER A 410 39.10 7.75 -14.06
C SER A 410 37.75 7.06 -14.22
N ILE A 411 36.81 7.67 -14.94
CA ILE A 411 35.50 7.10 -15.18
C ILE A 411 35.31 6.95 -16.69
N VAL A 412 35.03 5.73 -17.13
CA VAL A 412 34.68 5.44 -18.52
C VAL A 412 33.18 5.32 -18.62
N SER A 413 32.55 6.23 -19.38
CA SER A 413 31.10 6.27 -19.58
C SER A 413 30.73 6.29 -21.05
N TYR A 414 29.49 5.91 -21.33
CA TYR A 414 28.86 6.00 -22.65
C TYR A 414 27.60 6.86 -22.55
N ALA A 415 27.48 7.84 -23.44
CA ALA A 415 26.30 8.69 -23.59
C ALA A 415 25.93 8.76 -25.08
N ASP A 416 24.69 8.44 -25.43
CA ASP A 416 24.22 8.39 -26.83
C ASP A 416 25.12 7.55 -27.78
N GLY A 417 25.79 6.52 -27.23
CA GLY A 417 26.73 5.65 -27.95
C GLY A 417 28.17 6.17 -28.06
N ASP A 418 28.43 7.41 -27.64
CA ASP A 418 29.78 7.98 -27.60
C ASP A 418 30.49 7.62 -26.28
N ARG A 419 31.70 7.06 -26.38
CA ARG A 419 32.57 6.77 -25.23
C ARG A 419 33.25 8.06 -24.75
N ASP A 420 33.11 8.37 -23.47
CA ASP A 420 33.83 9.43 -22.78
C ASP A 420 34.70 8.85 -21.65
N GLU A 421 35.78 9.55 -21.34
CA GLU A 421 36.68 9.18 -20.24
C GLU A 421 37.14 10.43 -19.51
N ALA A 422 36.72 10.56 -18.25
CA ALA A 422 36.94 11.75 -17.44
C ALA A 422 37.57 11.39 -16.10
N ALA A 423 38.55 12.21 -15.65
CA ALA A 423 39.05 12.15 -14.28
C ALA A 423 38.10 12.94 -13.38
N VAL A 424 37.51 12.27 -12.39
CA VAL A 424 36.51 12.84 -11.50
C VAL A 424 37.01 12.81 -10.07
N THR A 425 36.98 13.95 -9.39
CA THR A 425 37.25 14.03 -7.95
C THR A 425 35.96 13.77 -7.18
N LEU A 426 35.92 12.71 -6.37
CA LEU A 426 34.74 12.35 -5.60
C LEU A 426 34.42 13.42 -4.54
N GLY A 427 33.14 13.74 -4.40
CA GLY A 427 32.62 14.60 -3.34
C GLY A 427 32.36 13.84 -2.03
N GLU A 428 31.87 14.56 -1.03
CA GLU A 428 31.35 13.98 0.21
C GLU A 428 29.82 13.93 0.15
N HIS A 429 29.21 12.78 0.47
CA HIS A 429 27.77 12.59 0.36
C HIS A 429 26.98 13.55 1.30
N PRO A 430 26.02 14.36 0.79
CA PRO A 430 25.36 15.41 1.58
C PRO A 430 24.61 14.93 2.81
N GLN A 431 24.17 13.66 2.80
CA GLN A 431 23.37 13.05 3.87
C GLN A 431 24.13 11.96 4.64
N GLN A 432 25.34 11.60 4.19
CA GLN A 432 26.17 10.53 4.76
C GLN A 432 27.62 11.04 4.86
N PRO A 433 27.97 11.79 5.93
CA PRO A 433 29.32 12.34 6.09
C PRO A 433 30.38 11.24 6.07
N GLY A 434 31.47 11.47 5.35
CA GLY A 434 32.56 10.51 5.16
C GLY A 434 32.39 9.51 4.02
N SER A 435 31.24 9.44 3.36
CA SER A 435 31.03 8.57 2.19
C SER A 435 31.38 9.30 0.90
N ALA A 436 32.13 8.65 0.00
CA ALA A 436 32.42 9.18 -1.32
C ALA A 436 31.14 9.34 -2.16
N PHE A 437 31.14 10.35 -3.02
CA PHE A 437 29.95 10.73 -3.77
C PHE A 437 30.27 11.19 -5.18
N LEU A 438 29.59 10.61 -6.16
CA LEU A 438 29.79 10.91 -7.58
C LEU A 438 28.73 11.87 -8.15
N GLY A 439 27.60 12.06 -7.47
CA GLY A 439 26.50 12.89 -8.00
C GLY A 439 25.58 12.17 -8.97
N ILE A 440 25.28 10.90 -8.71
CA ILE A 440 24.51 10.05 -9.64
C ILE A 440 23.25 9.49 -8.98
N ARG A 441 22.27 9.14 -9.81
CA ARG A 441 21.15 8.26 -9.44
C ARG A 441 21.15 7.06 -10.37
N GLY A 442 21.45 5.88 -9.85
CA GLY A 442 21.45 4.68 -10.68
C GLY A 442 20.07 4.09 -10.91
N ALA A 443 19.95 3.39 -12.03
CA ALA A 443 18.94 2.37 -12.23
C ALA A 443 19.53 1.00 -11.84
N PRO A 444 18.76 0.11 -11.19
CA PRO A 444 19.22 -1.25 -10.91
C PRO A 444 19.60 -2.03 -12.16
N GLY A 445 20.42 -3.06 -11.97
CA GLY A 445 20.83 -3.99 -13.03
C GLY A 445 21.91 -3.44 -13.96
N THR A 446 21.96 -4.01 -15.18
CA THR A 446 22.99 -3.76 -16.19
C THR A 446 22.43 -2.92 -17.33
N SER A 447 23.07 -1.78 -17.59
CA SER A 447 22.74 -0.83 -18.65
C SER A 447 21.29 -0.35 -18.63
N GLY A 448 20.68 -0.37 -17.43
CA GLY A 448 19.28 -0.01 -17.23
C GLY A 448 18.31 -1.16 -17.52
N LEU A 449 18.82 -2.39 -17.59
CA LEU A 449 18.08 -3.63 -17.75
C LEU A 449 18.14 -4.42 -16.44
N GLU A 450 16.99 -4.85 -15.95
CA GLU A 450 16.93 -5.94 -14.97
C GLU A 450 16.76 -7.24 -15.74
N LEU A 451 17.69 -8.16 -15.49
CA LEU A 451 17.70 -9.48 -16.08
C LEU A 451 17.27 -10.49 -15.01
N ASN A 452 16.59 -11.55 -15.44
CA ASN A 452 16.25 -12.67 -14.57
C ASN A 452 16.19 -13.95 -15.38
N ASP A 453 16.87 -14.99 -14.94
CA ASP A 453 16.94 -16.25 -15.68
C ASP A 453 15.88 -17.31 -15.31
N LEU A 454 15.14 -17.08 -14.22
CA LEU A 454 13.96 -17.86 -13.84
C LEU A 454 12.66 -17.14 -14.23
N GLY A 455 12.67 -15.81 -14.21
CA GLY A 455 11.50 -14.92 -14.27
C GLY A 455 10.60 -14.96 -13.03
N VAL A 456 11.18 -15.24 -11.85
CA VAL A 456 10.48 -15.10 -10.56
C VAL A 456 10.85 -13.78 -9.88
N GLN A 457 9.87 -13.11 -9.30
CA GLN A 457 10.08 -11.97 -8.42
C GLN A 457 9.91 -12.41 -6.97
N LEU A 458 10.99 -12.40 -6.19
CA LEU A 458 10.97 -12.88 -4.81
C LEU A 458 10.26 -11.89 -3.87
N TYR A 459 9.38 -12.42 -3.03
CA TYR A 459 8.63 -11.67 -2.02
C TYR A 459 9.49 -11.51 -0.75
N PRO A 460 9.79 -10.29 -0.28
CA PRO A 460 10.62 -10.08 0.91
C PRO A 460 9.80 -10.30 2.19
N ALA A 461 9.40 -11.55 2.46
CA ALA A 461 8.51 -11.93 3.56
C ALA A 461 9.03 -11.47 4.94
N GLU A 462 10.35 -11.53 5.14
CA GLU A 462 10.98 -11.08 6.38
C GLU A 462 10.75 -9.60 6.63
N GLU A 463 10.93 -8.74 5.63
CA GLU A 463 10.77 -7.29 5.78
C GLU A 463 9.31 -6.92 6.13
N TYR A 464 8.32 -7.54 5.48
CA TYR A 464 6.91 -7.31 5.82
C TYR A 464 6.58 -7.74 7.26
N LEU A 465 7.13 -8.86 7.72
CA LEU A 465 6.95 -9.33 9.08
C LEU A 465 7.67 -8.43 10.11
N ALA A 466 8.88 -7.96 9.78
CA ALA A 466 9.69 -7.05 10.58
C ALA A 466 8.99 -5.70 10.81
N VAL A 467 8.35 -5.15 9.77
CA VAL A 467 7.49 -3.95 9.88
C VAL A 467 6.36 -4.15 10.89
N LEU A 468 5.75 -5.34 10.92
CA LEU A 468 4.71 -5.69 11.91
C LEU A 468 5.29 -6.04 13.29
N GLY A 469 6.62 -6.15 13.43
CA GLY A 469 7.30 -6.47 14.68
C GLY A 469 7.45 -7.95 14.98
N GLY A 470 7.25 -8.83 14.00
CA GLY A 470 7.73 -10.21 14.05
C GLY A 470 9.09 -10.33 13.35
N GLY A 471 9.84 -11.41 13.58
CA GLY A 471 11.11 -11.65 12.88
C GLY A 471 12.27 -10.73 13.31
N GLY A 472 13.18 -10.45 12.38
CA GLY A 472 14.43 -9.69 12.56
C GLY A 472 14.29 -8.16 12.54
N GLU A 473 15.40 -7.47 12.25
CA GLU A 473 15.44 -6.01 12.12
C GLU A 473 14.91 -5.59 10.74
N SER A 474 14.03 -4.60 10.68
CA SER A 474 13.52 -4.07 9.41
C SER A 474 14.49 -3.06 8.80
N SER A 475 14.58 -2.99 7.47
CA SER A 475 15.28 -1.91 6.76
C SER A 475 14.76 -0.51 7.14
N TYR A 476 13.52 -0.40 7.61
CA TYR A 476 12.92 0.83 8.12
C TYR A 476 13.02 1.02 9.65
N GLY A 477 14.03 0.42 10.29
CA GLY A 477 14.25 0.41 11.74
C GLY A 477 14.06 1.77 12.42
N ALA A 478 14.64 2.83 11.86
CA ALA A 478 14.51 4.20 12.40
C ALA A 478 13.05 4.67 12.58
N VAL A 479 12.13 4.16 11.75
CA VAL A 479 10.69 4.43 11.84
C VAL A 479 10.00 3.38 12.70
N THR A 480 10.26 2.10 12.43
CA THR A 480 9.59 0.97 13.08
C THR A 480 10.02 0.76 14.53
N ASP A 481 11.12 1.33 15.00
CA ASP A 481 11.52 1.27 16.42
C ASP A 481 10.50 1.92 17.35
N THR A 482 9.70 2.86 16.82
CA THR A 482 8.64 3.52 17.58
C THR A 482 7.28 2.89 17.28
N PHE A 483 6.45 2.72 18.31
CA PHE A 483 5.09 2.20 18.14
C PHE A 483 4.25 3.02 17.15
N LEU A 484 4.38 4.35 17.17
CA LEU A 484 3.65 5.23 16.25
C LEU A 484 4.21 5.13 14.82
N GLY A 485 5.52 4.96 14.64
CA GLY A 485 6.12 4.75 13.33
C GLY A 485 5.72 3.41 12.71
N LYS A 486 5.65 2.32 13.51
CA LYS A 486 5.06 1.04 13.05
C LYS A 486 3.63 1.21 12.58
N ILE A 487 2.80 1.94 13.34
CA ILE A 487 1.42 2.25 12.88
C ILE A 487 1.48 2.99 11.55
N GLY A 488 2.31 4.04 11.44
CA GLY A 488 2.45 4.80 10.20
C GLY A 488 2.77 3.92 8.98
N LEU A 489 3.76 3.04 9.10
CA LEU A 489 4.16 2.14 8.03
C LEU A 489 3.12 1.03 7.78
N ALA A 490 2.52 0.47 8.83
CA ALA A 490 1.44 -0.52 8.72
C ALA A 490 0.19 0.01 7.98
N LEU A 491 -0.07 1.31 8.06
CA LEU A 491 -1.15 1.94 7.29
C LEU A 491 -0.84 2.06 5.80
N LEU A 492 0.44 2.12 5.44
CA LEU A 492 0.91 2.14 4.07
C LEU A 492 1.00 0.74 3.46
N LEU A 493 1.18 -0.32 4.26
CA LEU A 493 1.34 -1.70 3.78
C LEU A 493 0.37 -2.13 2.66
N PRO A 494 -0.95 -1.84 2.71
CA PRO A 494 -1.85 -2.24 1.62
C PRO A 494 -1.62 -1.49 0.31
N LEU A 495 -0.82 -0.41 0.30
CA LEU A 495 -0.51 0.44 -0.85
C LEU A 495 1.01 0.60 -1.05
N ILE A 496 1.83 -0.11 -0.29
CA ILE A 496 3.27 0.16 -0.17
C ILE A 496 4.02 -0.15 -1.47
N GLY A 497 3.53 -1.15 -2.22
CA GLY A 497 3.92 -1.47 -3.60
C GLY A 497 3.64 -0.32 -4.56
N VAL A 498 2.44 0.25 -4.49
CA VAL A 498 2.02 1.32 -5.41
C VAL A 498 2.77 2.63 -5.15
N VAL A 499 3.23 2.86 -3.91
CA VAL A 499 4.03 4.03 -3.54
C VAL A 499 5.53 3.80 -3.80
N GLY A 500 5.93 2.58 -4.16
CA GLY A 500 7.33 2.24 -4.52
C GLY A 500 8.27 2.15 -3.32
N ILE A 501 7.75 1.90 -2.10
CA ILE A 501 8.59 1.73 -0.91
C ILE A 501 9.06 0.27 -0.80
N LEU A 502 8.14 -0.67 -0.99
CA LEU A 502 8.45 -2.11 -1.09
C LEU A 502 7.90 -2.64 -2.41
N PRO A 503 8.37 -3.79 -2.92
CA PRO A 503 7.96 -4.28 -4.24
C PRO A 503 6.47 -4.71 -4.33
N PHE A 504 5.88 -5.19 -3.22
CA PHE A 504 4.52 -5.73 -3.22
C PHE A 504 3.58 -4.99 -2.24
N ASN A 505 2.27 -5.09 -2.48
CA ASN A 505 1.27 -4.67 -1.50
C ASN A 505 1.03 -5.77 -0.47
N PHE A 506 0.90 -5.40 0.80
CA PHE A 506 0.55 -6.32 1.88
C PHE A 506 -0.82 -5.99 2.46
N ALA A 507 -1.80 -6.84 2.17
CA ALA A 507 -3.18 -6.71 2.62
C ALA A 507 -3.51 -7.60 3.84
N GLY A 508 -2.48 -8.02 4.58
CA GLY A 508 -2.58 -9.00 5.64
C GLY A 508 -2.19 -10.42 5.18
N PHE A 509 -2.11 -11.33 6.14
CA PHE A 509 -1.83 -12.76 5.94
C PHE A 509 -3.03 -13.46 5.29
N THR A 510 -3.35 -13.17 4.03
CA THR A 510 -4.55 -13.69 3.34
C THR A 510 -4.22 -14.25 1.98
N GLY A 511 -5.06 -15.17 1.50
CA GLY A 511 -4.82 -15.82 0.20
C GLY A 511 -3.53 -16.64 0.24
N GLY A 512 -2.81 -16.65 -0.88
CA GLY A 512 -1.56 -17.40 -1.00
C GLY A 512 -0.40 -16.83 -0.16
N VAL A 513 -0.44 -15.56 0.23
CA VAL A 513 0.59 -14.93 1.09
C VAL A 513 0.75 -15.68 2.43
N GLN A 514 -0.28 -16.38 2.91
CA GLN A 514 -0.16 -17.23 4.12
C GLN A 514 0.90 -18.31 3.98
N ASN A 515 1.17 -18.77 2.75
CA ASN A 515 2.17 -19.77 2.46
C ASN A 515 3.59 -19.29 2.79
N PHE A 516 3.85 -17.99 2.83
CA PHE A 516 5.18 -17.46 3.15
C PHE A 516 5.48 -17.43 4.65
N TYR A 517 4.51 -17.80 5.49
CA TYR A 517 4.61 -17.66 6.92
C TYR A 517 4.14 -18.92 7.63
N GLU A 518 4.69 -19.14 8.82
CA GLU A 518 4.25 -20.18 9.73
C GLU A 518 4.06 -19.61 11.14
N VAL A 519 3.35 -20.35 11.99
CA VAL A 519 3.13 -19.93 13.38
C VAL A 519 3.98 -20.76 14.32
N GLN A 520 4.71 -20.05 15.16
CA GLN A 520 5.62 -20.64 16.14
C GLN A 520 5.27 -20.22 17.58
N GLY A 521 6.01 -20.79 18.52
CA GLY A 521 5.91 -20.45 19.94
C GLY A 521 4.57 -20.86 20.57
N SER A 522 4.10 -20.03 21.51
CA SER A 522 2.94 -20.39 22.35
C SER A 522 1.59 -20.36 21.64
N LEU A 523 1.47 -19.61 20.54
CA LEU A 523 0.23 -19.53 19.76
C LEU A 523 0.12 -20.61 18.68
N ALA A 524 1.21 -21.35 18.40
CA ALA A 524 1.18 -22.49 17.47
C ALA A 524 0.14 -23.54 17.87
N ALA A 525 -0.18 -23.67 19.16
CA ALA A 525 -1.24 -24.56 19.66
C ALA A 525 -2.65 -24.20 19.14
N MET A 526 -2.86 -22.99 18.62
CA MET A 526 -4.12 -22.54 18.02
C MET A 526 -4.21 -22.90 16.52
N GLY A 527 -3.10 -23.30 15.90
CA GLY A 527 -2.96 -23.56 14.48
C GLY A 527 -2.82 -22.28 13.64
N ASP A 528 -2.09 -22.40 12.53
CA ASP A 528 -1.64 -21.27 11.70
C ASP A 528 -2.81 -20.43 11.20
N GLY A 529 -3.81 -21.09 10.61
CA GLY A 529 -5.00 -20.44 10.09
C GLY A 529 -5.74 -19.60 11.13
N THR A 530 -5.80 -20.05 12.40
CA THR A 530 -6.46 -19.27 13.47
C THR A 530 -5.69 -17.99 13.77
N VAL A 531 -4.36 -18.08 13.89
CA VAL A 531 -3.53 -16.93 14.21
C VAL A 531 -3.49 -15.95 13.04
N PHE A 532 -3.43 -16.42 11.79
CA PHE A 532 -3.55 -15.56 10.61
C PHE A 532 -4.91 -14.86 10.56
N VAL A 533 -6.01 -15.55 10.86
CA VAL A 533 -7.33 -14.90 10.97
C VAL A 533 -7.29 -13.80 12.04
N LEU A 534 -6.75 -14.06 13.23
CA LEU A 534 -6.64 -13.05 14.29
C LEU A 534 -5.77 -11.87 13.87
N ALA A 535 -4.63 -12.13 13.23
CA ALA A 535 -3.73 -11.11 12.71
C ALA A 535 -4.46 -10.19 11.71
N ASN A 536 -5.19 -10.78 10.75
CA ASN A 536 -5.97 -10.03 9.77
C ASN A 536 -7.10 -9.22 10.40
N LEU A 537 -7.83 -9.80 11.37
CA LEU A 537 -8.88 -9.09 12.08
C LEU A 537 -8.33 -7.87 12.83
N LEU A 538 -7.18 -8.01 13.50
CA LEU A 538 -6.53 -6.91 14.21
C LEU A 538 -5.98 -5.86 13.23
N PHE A 539 -5.29 -6.29 12.17
CA PHE A 539 -4.75 -5.41 11.13
C PHE A 539 -5.85 -4.54 10.52
N TRP A 540 -6.91 -5.15 10.01
CA TRP A 540 -8.01 -4.42 9.38
C TRP A 540 -8.87 -3.64 10.38
N THR A 541 -9.03 -4.13 11.61
CA THR A 541 -9.69 -3.34 12.67
C THR A 541 -8.90 -2.08 12.96
N GLY A 542 -7.58 -2.17 13.14
CA GLY A 542 -6.72 -1.02 13.39
C GLY A 542 -6.70 -0.04 12.23
N TRP A 543 -6.51 -0.56 11.01
CA TRP A 543 -6.46 0.20 9.76
C TRP A 543 -7.78 0.94 9.50
N ILE A 544 -8.93 0.26 9.56
CA ILE A 544 -10.22 0.90 9.30
C ILE A 544 -10.56 1.92 10.39
N ASN A 545 -10.30 1.60 11.67
CA ASN A 545 -10.62 2.53 12.76
C ASN A 545 -9.81 3.82 12.68
N VAL A 546 -8.54 3.76 12.31
CA VAL A 546 -7.74 5.00 12.22
C VAL A 546 -8.25 5.88 11.08
N GLN A 547 -8.64 5.26 9.95
CA GLN A 547 -9.19 5.98 8.81
C GLN A 547 -10.55 6.59 9.13
N LEU A 548 -11.42 5.88 9.86
CA LEU A 548 -12.67 6.44 10.37
C LEU A 548 -12.43 7.60 11.34
N GLY A 549 -11.41 7.51 12.19
CA GLY A 549 -10.99 8.58 13.09
C GLY A 549 -10.53 9.82 12.32
N PHE A 550 -9.64 9.66 11.34
CA PHE A 550 -9.16 10.75 10.49
C PHE A 550 -10.28 11.38 9.65
N PHE A 551 -11.13 10.56 9.04
CA PHE A 551 -12.25 11.04 8.23
C PHE A 551 -13.20 11.89 9.07
N ASN A 552 -13.52 11.46 10.28
CA ASN A 552 -14.37 12.24 11.19
C ASN A 552 -13.68 13.48 11.79
N CYS A 553 -12.35 13.62 11.67
CA CYS A 553 -11.66 14.87 11.99
C CYS A 553 -11.76 15.93 10.87
N ILE A 554 -12.24 15.58 9.66
CA ILE A 554 -12.40 16.55 8.58
C ILE A 554 -13.43 17.62 9.01
N PRO A 555 -13.10 18.92 8.91
CA PRO A 555 -13.97 20.01 9.36
C PRO A 555 -15.09 20.33 8.35
N ALA A 556 -15.88 19.32 8.01
CA ALA A 556 -17.02 19.43 7.10
C ALA A 556 -18.30 18.91 7.79
N PHE A 557 -19.43 19.57 7.58
CA PHE A 557 -20.73 18.99 7.97
C PHE A 557 -21.13 17.95 6.93
N PRO A 558 -21.60 16.75 7.33
CA PRO A 558 -22.13 16.38 8.64
C PRO A 558 -21.15 15.70 9.63
N LEU A 559 -19.83 15.74 9.41
CA LEU A 559 -18.84 15.03 10.22
C LEU A 559 -18.58 15.69 11.58
N ASP A 560 -18.09 14.90 12.55
CA ASP A 560 -17.80 15.36 13.92
C ASP A 560 -16.83 16.54 13.97
N GLY A 561 -15.82 16.53 13.10
CA GLY A 561 -14.80 17.56 12.99
C GLY A 561 -15.40 18.95 12.72
N GLY A 562 -16.51 19.03 11.98
CA GLY A 562 -17.24 20.29 11.78
C GLY A 562 -17.84 20.83 13.08
N HIS A 563 -18.40 19.95 13.91
CA HIS A 563 -18.94 20.31 15.23
C HIS A 563 -17.83 20.67 16.22
N ILE A 564 -16.72 19.92 16.23
CA ILE A 564 -15.55 20.18 17.07
C ILE A 564 -14.90 21.51 16.70
N LEU A 565 -14.65 21.77 15.40
CA LEU A 565 -14.07 23.02 14.93
C LEU A 565 -14.96 24.20 15.31
N ARG A 566 -16.28 24.07 15.09
CA ARG A 566 -17.23 25.13 15.42
C ARG A 566 -17.21 25.45 16.90
N THR A 567 -17.36 24.45 17.77
CA THR A 567 -17.42 24.67 19.22
C THR A 567 -16.08 25.17 19.78
N SER A 568 -14.95 24.69 19.24
CA SER A 568 -13.61 25.20 19.58
C SER A 568 -13.42 26.65 19.14
N THR A 569 -13.84 26.99 17.92
CA THR A 569 -13.82 28.38 17.42
C THR A 569 -14.69 29.29 18.27
N GLU A 570 -15.91 28.86 18.61
CA GLU A 570 -16.81 29.60 19.51
C GLU A 570 -16.15 29.86 20.87
N ALA A 571 -15.47 28.85 21.44
CA ALA A 571 -14.79 28.98 22.72
C ALA A 571 -13.64 30.00 22.67
N VAL A 572 -12.80 29.96 21.64
CA VAL A 572 -11.69 30.91 21.44
C VAL A 572 -12.24 32.33 21.23
N VAL A 573 -13.18 32.47 20.30
CA VAL A 573 -13.77 33.75 19.92
C VAL A 573 -14.51 34.40 21.08
N SER A 574 -15.18 33.61 21.94
CA SER A 574 -15.86 34.14 23.14
C SER A 574 -14.92 34.73 24.19
N ARG A 575 -13.61 34.44 24.12
CA ARG A 575 -12.57 34.98 25.02
C ARG A 575 -11.91 36.23 24.47
N LEU A 576 -12.15 36.57 23.20
CA LEU A 576 -11.58 37.77 22.59
C LEU A 576 -12.43 39.00 22.92
N PRO A 577 -11.82 40.18 23.14
CA PRO A 577 -12.52 41.43 23.44
C PRO A 577 -13.13 42.05 22.16
N ILE A 578 -13.85 41.26 21.39
CA ILE A 578 -14.52 41.66 20.14
C ILE A 578 -16.00 41.28 20.22
N GLU A 579 -16.88 42.06 19.58
CA GLU A 579 -18.29 41.71 19.40
C GLU A 579 -18.39 40.54 18.41
N ALA A 580 -18.11 39.35 18.92
CA ALA A 580 -18.10 38.13 18.17
C ALA A 580 -19.51 37.71 17.75
N ASN A 581 -19.89 38.04 16.52
CA ASN A 581 -21.14 37.58 15.94
C ASN A 581 -21.07 36.11 15.53
N ARG A 582 -22.20 35.39 15.59
CA ARG A 582 -22.37 34.02 15.03
C ARG A 582 -21.87 33.90 13.58
N GLY A 583 -21.87 35.01 12.84
CA GLY A 583 -21.32 35.08 11.49
C GLY A 583 -19.81 34.84 11.41
N MET A 584 -19.02 35.29 12.38
CA MET A 584 -17.56 35.15 12.36
C MET A 584 -17.13 33.70 12.55
N VAL A 585 -17.77 32.99 13.48
CA VAL A 585 -17.59 31.53 13.67
C VAL A 585 -17.90 30.79 12.37
N ARG A 586 -19.04 31.12 11.73
CA ARG A 586 -19.43 30.51 10.47
C ARG A 586 -18.39 30.76 9.37
N VAL A 587 -17.90 31.99 9.22
CA VAL A 587 -16.86 32.33 8.23
C VAL A 587 -15.61 31.49 8.45
N VAL A 588 -15.09 31.42 9.68
CA VAL A 588 -13.90 30.61 9.99
C VAL A 588 -14.14 29.14 9.66
N THR A 589 -15.23 28.55 10.15
CA THR A 589 -15.53 27.13 9.90
C THR A 589 -15.70 26.81 8.42
N THR A 590 -16.37 27.69 7.67
CA THR A 590 -16.62 27.48 6.23
C THR A 590 -15.35 27.70 5.42
N SER A 591 -14.54 28.71 5.74
CA SER A 591 -13.27 28.95 5.06
C SER A 591 -12.29 27.80 5.25
N VAL A 592 -12.14 27.28 6.48
CA VAL A 592 -11.27 26.13 6.76
C VAL A 592 -11.73 24.89 5.99
N GLY A 593 -13.03 24.55 6.07
CA GLY A 593 -13.58 23.39 5.36
C GLY A 593 -13.47 23.51 3.83
N LEU A 594 -13.75 24.70 3.28
CA LEU A 594 -13.64 24.94 1.83
C LEU A 594 -12.19 24.86 1.34
N THR A 595 -11.25 25.46 2.08
CA THR A 595 -9.83 25.37 1.75
C THR A 595 -9.36 23.92 1.76
N MET A 596 -9.70 23.13 2.77
CA MET A 596 -9.33 21.70 2.78
C MET A 596 -9.92 20.93 1.61
N LEU A 597 -11.18 21.19 1.26
CA LEU A 597 -11.82 20.54 0.10
C LEU A 597 -11.12 20.91 -1.21
N ILE A 598 -10.82 22.20 -1.43
CA ILE A 598 -10.10 22.68 -2.61
C ILE A 598 -8.71 22.06 -2.66
N SER A 599 -7.99 22.05 -1.53
CA SER A 599 -6.66 21.45 -1.43
C SER A 599 -6.68 19.95 -1.76
N PHE A 600 -7.66 19.20 -1.24
CA PHE A 600 -7.81 17.79 -1.55
C PHE A 600 -8.11 17.55 -3.04
N LEU A 601 -8.99 18.33 -3.64
CA LEU A 601 -9.29 18.23 -5.09
C LEU A 601 -8.08 18.60 -5.95
N ALA A 602 -7.32 19.63 -5.57
CA ALA A 602 -6.10 20.00 -6.26
C ALA A 602 -5.05 18.89 -6.16
N MET A 603 -4.85 18.32 -4.97
CA MET A 603 -3.94 17.18 -4.75
C MET A 603 -4.27 16.00 -5.66
N LEU A 604 -5.56 15.68 -5.86
CA LEU A 604 -5.98 14.54 -6.68
C LEU A 604 -5.96 14.81 -8.19
N PHE A 605 -6.38 15.99 -8.64
CA PHE A 605 -6.68 16.23 -10.06
C PHE A 605 -5.75 17.23 -10.73
N ALA A 606 -5.05 18.08 -9.97
CA ALA A 606 -4.20 19.10 -10.58
C ALA A 606 -3.01 18.48 -11.33
N GLN A 607 -2.44 17.39 -10.80
CA GLN A 607 -1.29 16.73 -11.43
C GLN A 607 -1.64 16.20 -12.82
N GLY A 608 -2.75 15.46 -12.94
CA GLY A 608 -3.21 14.95 -14.24
C GLY A 608 -3.64 16.03 -15.24
N TRP A 609 -4.06 17.21 -14.80
CA TRP A 609 -4.39 18.34 -15.69
C TRP A 609 -3.18 19.17 -16.12
N LEU A 610 -2.11 19.17 -15.32
CA LEU A 610 -0.90 19.96 -15.58
C LEU A 610 0.21 19.15 -16.24
N ALA A 611 0.16 17.81 -16.13
CA ALA A 611 1.08 16.89 -16.78
C ALA A 611 0.69 16.53 -18.23
N SER A 612 -0.50 16.97 -18.68
CA SER A 612 -1.00 16.88 -20.07
C SER A 612 -0.74 18.17 -20.83
#